data_AF-A0AAD4WIB3-F1
#
_entry.id   AF-A0AAD4WIB3-F1
#
_cell.length_a   1.000
_cell.length_b   1.000
_cell.length_c   1.000
_cell.angle_alpha   90.00
_cell.angle_beta   90.00
_cell.angle_gamma   90.00
#
_symmetry.space_group_name_H-M   'P 1'
#
loop_
_entity.id
_entity.type
_entity.pdbx_description
1 polymer ?
#
loop_
_entity_poly.entity_id
_entity_poly.type
_entity_poly.pdbx_seq_one_letter_code
_entity_poly.pdbx_strand_id
1 'polypeptide(L)'
;MQKQLNNTSKGSTVKIKCDLVGGEAIFQRTYVCLAACKNRLLEGCRPVIGVDACHLKGPYPGKILTAVGVEGNNGLFQIAYAVAEIKNKDSWIWFLSLLIEDLGITNGLSWAFISDKQKGLIPAIAHVLPTAEHKMCVRHLYNNFRITHLSLTLKHMLWAAARATTIPWWEVEMEKMTWKLGNGWCRDHPIIGLDLIFIQGISVIFC
;
A
#
# COMPACT_ATOMS: atom_id res chain seq x y z
N MET A 1 -9.11 22.86 10.08
CA MET A 1 -9.32 21.54 9.44
C MET A 1 -10.15 20.60 10.32
N GLN A 2 -9.64 20.14 11.48
CA GLN A 2 -10.36 19.22 12.38
C GLN A 2 -11.79 19.66 12.72
N LYS A 3 -11.96 20.91 13.17
CA LYS A 3 -13.28 21.45 13.56
C LYS A 3 -14.29 21.45 12.41
N GLN A 4 -13.83 21.70 11.18
CA GLN A 4 -14.70 21.69 9.99
C GLN A 4 -15.07 20.26 9.60
N LEU A 5 -14.11 19.32 9.60
CA LEU A 5 -14.37 17.91 9.33
C LEU A 5 -15.31 17.27 10.36
N ASN A 6 -15.18 17.60 11.64
CA ASN A 6 -16.10 17.12 12.67
C ASN A 6 -17.54 17.61 12.45
N ASN A 7 -17.71 18.78 11.83
CA ASN A 7 -19.03 19.35 11.53
C ASN A 7 -19.64 18.74 10.26
N THR A 8 -18.84 18.42 9.25
CA THR A 8 -19.32 17.95 7.94
C THR A 8 -19.31 16.42 7.77
N SER A 9 -18.48 15.70 8.52
CA SER A 9 -18.33 14.25 8.43
C SER A 9 -18.01 13.65 9.80
N LYS A 10 -19.06 13.45 10.61
CA LYS A 10 -18.95 12.79 11.92
C LYS A 10 -18.31 11.41 11.77
N GLY A 11 -17.39 11.09 12.68
CA GLY A 11 -16.63 9.83 12.68
C GLY A 11 -15.34 9.84 11.87
N SER A 12 -15.05 10.94 11.15
CA SER A 12 -13.77 11.11 10.46
C SER A 12 -12.66 11.42 11.46
N THR A 13 -11.48 10.87 11.20
CA THR A 13 -10.31 11.04 12.05
C THR A 13 -9.34 12.00 11.38
N VAL A 14 -8.89 12.99 12.15
CA VAL A 14 -7.74 13.80 11.79
C VAL A 14 -6.79 13.82 12.97
N LYS A 15 -5.49 13.63 12.70
CA LYS A 15 -4.43 13.69 13.70
C LYS A 15 -3.34 14.59 13.17
N ILE A 16 -2.96 15.60 13.95
CA ILE A 16 -1.86 16.51 13.62
C ILE A 16 -0.77 16.26 14.66
N LYS A 17 0.43 15.97 14.17
CA LYS A 17 1.64 15.83 14.98
C LYS A 17 2.50 17.08 14.76
N CYS A 18 2.82 17.74 15.86
CA CYS A 18 3.75 18.86 15.90
C CYS A 18 4.87 18.56 16.89
N ASP A 19 6.06 19.04 16.59
CA ASP A 19 7.18 19.04 17.53
C ASP A 19 7.28 20.43 18.18
N LEU A 20 7.80 20.49 19.41
CA LEU A 20 8.11 21.75 20.07
C LEU A 20 9.59 22.06 19.89
N VAL A 21 9.91 23.13 19.16
CA VAL A 21 11.28 23.59 18.93
C VAL A 21 11.36 25.04 19.38
N GLY A 22 12.17 25.31 20.40
CA GLY A 22 12.31 26.67 20.96
C GLY A 22 11.01 27.25 21.56
N GLY A 23 10.07 26.39 21.96
CA GLY A 23 8.75 26.80 22.46
C GLY A 23 7.69 27.02 21.38
N GLU A 24 8.06 26.95 20.09
CA GLU A 24 7.12 27.04 18.98
C GLU A 24 6.71 25.65 18.48
N ALA A 25 5.43 25.51 18.13
CA ALA A 25 4.89 24.28 17.55
C ALA A 25 5.19 24.22 16.05
N ILE A 26 6.07 23.31 15.65
CA ILE A 26 6.43 23.07 14.25
C ILE A 26 5.65 21.86 13.75
N PHE A 27 4.97 22.03 12.61
CA PHE A 27 4.25 20.95 11.96
C PHE A 27 5.20 19.81 11.54
N GLN A 28 4.85 18.58 11.90
CA GLN A 28 5.60 17.39 11.49
C GLN A 28 4.77 16.51 10.55
N ARG A 29 3.56 16.11 10.97
CA ARG A 29 2.72 15.17 10.21
C ARG A 29 1.24 15.49 10.36
N THR A 30 0.45 15.18 9.34
CA THR A 30 -1.01 15.12 9.45
C THR A 30 -1.52 13.80 8.90
N TYR A 31 -2.54 13.24 9.52
CA TYR A 31 -3.27 12.07 9.07
C TYR A 31 -4.75 12.43 8.93
N VAL A 32 -5.39 11.90 7.89
CA VAL A 32 -6.81 12.09 7.60
C VAL A 32 -7.40 10.75 7.16
N CYS A 33 -8.47 10.33 7.82
CA CYS A 33 -9.28 9.16 7.47
C CYS A 33 -10.75 9.53 7.50
N LEU A 34 -11.45 9.38 6.38
CA LEU A 34 -12.84 9.80 6.26
C LEU A 34 -13.77 8.67 6.70
N ALA A 35 -14.75 9.00 7.55
CA ALA A 35 -15.72 8.04 8.09
C ALA A 35 -16.38 7.19 7.01
N ALA A 36 -16.85 7.85 5.94
CA ALA A 36 -17.51 7.18 4.83
C ALA A 36 -16.60 6.15 4.15
N CYS A 37 -15.30 6.46 3.99
CA CYS A 37 -14.36 5.56 3.33
C CYS A 37 -14.02 4.36 4.22
N LYS A 38 -13.79 4.54 5.52
CA LYS A 38 -13.54 3.41 6.43
C LYS A 38 -14.78 2.53 6.60
N ASN A 39 -15.97 3.11 6.76
CA ASN A 39 -17.21 2.33 6.88
C ASN A 39 -17.47 1.51 5.62
N ARG A 40 -17.28 2.13 4.44
CA ARG A 40 -17.39 1.43 3.15
C ARG A 40 -16.48 0.21 3.06
N LEU A 41 -15.24 0.33 3.55
CA LEU A 41 -14.31 -0.79 3.57
C LEU A 41 -14.83 -1.93 4.46
N LEU A 42 -15.29 -1.59 5.67
CA LEU A 42 -15.72 -2.54 6.70
C LEU A 42 -17.06 -3.21 6.40
N GLU A 43 -17.97 -2.55 5.69
CA GLU A 43 -19.35 -3.03 5.47
C GLU A 43 -19.51 -3.96 4.26
N GLY A 44 -18.54 -4.03 3.34
CA GLY A 44 -18.72 -4.88 2.16
C GLY A 44 -17.60 -4.89 1.12
N CYS A 45 -16.44 -4.30 1.40
CA CYS A 45 -15.29 -4.37 0.50
C CYS A 45 -14.39 -5.57 0.83
N ARG A 46 -13.45 -5.86 -0.08
CA ARG A 46 -12.46 -6.92 0.16
C ARG A 46 -11.50 -6.45 1.26
N PRO A 47 -11.05 -7.32 2.18
CA PRO A 47 -10.09 -6.96 3.23
C PRO A 47 -8.67 -6.87 2.68
N VAL A 48 -8.49 -6.04 1.65
CA VAL A 48 -7.23 -5.81 0.96
C VAL A 48 -6.96 -4.32 0.91
N ILE A 49 -5.78 -3.91 1.41
CA ILE A 49 -5.37 -2.51 1.49
C ILE A 49 -4.10 -2.32 0.67
N GLY A 50 -4.16 -1.43 -0.31
CA GLY A 50 -2.99 -0.92 -1.00
C GLY A 50 -2.39 0.25 -0.24
N VAL A 51 -1.09 0.24 0.00
CA VAL A 51 -0.37 1.37 0.60
C VAL A 51 0.79 1.81 -0.28
N ASP A 52 0.89 3.12 -0.48
CA ASP A 52 1.97 3.73 -1.26
C ASP A 52 2.26 5.14 -0.73
N ALA A 53 3.37 5.71 -1.19
CA ALA A 53 3.74 7.07 -0.88
C ALA A 53 4.50 7.74 -2.02
N CYS A 54 4.11 8.98 -2.32
CA CYS A 54 4.67 9.80 -3.38
C CYS A 54 5.34 11.07 -2.84
N HIS A 55 6.16 11.70 -3.67
CA HIS A 55 6.83 12.95 -3.33
C HIS A 55 5.88 14.13 -3.58
N LEU A 56 5.74 15.01 -2.59
CA LEU A 56 5.10 16.30 -2.81
C LEU A 56 6.00 17.16 -3.70
N LYS A 57 5.43 17.70 -4.77
CA LYS A 57 6.04 18.73 -5.61
C LYS A 57 5.46 20.08 -5.21
N GLY A 58 6.30 21.03 -4.82
CA GLY A 58 5.87 22.35 -4.39
C GLY A 58 6.91 23.05 -3.51
N PRO A 59 6.58 24.24 -2.98
CA PRO A 59 7.49 25.01 -2.13
C PRO A 59 7.78 24.31 -0.80
N TYR A 60 6.90 23.40 -0.36
CA TYR A 60 7.07 22.63 0.86
C TYR A 60 7.38 21.16 0.52
N PRO A 61 8.61 20.69 0.75
CA PRO A 61 8.97 19.30 0.50
C PRO A 61 8.25 18.40 1.50
N GLY A 62 7.93 17.18 1.07
CA GLY A 62 7.33 16.19 1.93
C GLY A 62 6.97 14.91 1.18
N LYS A 63 6.22 14.05 1.85
CA LYS A 63 5.71 12.79 1.35
C LYS A 63 4.23 12.70 1.66
N ILE A 64 3.43 12.37 0.65
CA ILE A 64 2.07 11.91 0.89
C ILE A 64 2.14 10.40 1.05
N LEU A 65 1.66 9.90 2.19
CA LEU A 65 1.41 8.47 2.44
C LEU A 65 -0.08 8.23 2.25
N THR A 66 -0.44 7.08 1.70
CA THR A 66 -1.82 6.83 1.27
C THR A 66 -2.19 5.36 1.43
N ALA A 67 -3.44 5.13 1.82
CA ALA A 67 -4.07 3.82 1.87
C ALA A 67 -5.31 3.81 0.97
N VAL A 68 -5.43 2.78 0.15
CA VAL A 68 -6.57 2.54 -0.75
C VAL A 68 -7.19 1.18 -0.49
N GLY A 69 -8.50 1.11 -0.56
CA GLY A 69 -9.28 -0.11 -0.45
C GLY A 69 -9.75 -0.61 -1.82
N VAL A 70 -10.23 -1.86 -1.86
CA VAL A 70 -10.81 -2.47 -3.06
C VAL A 70 -12.24 -2.89 -2.81
N GLU A 71 -13.14 -2.34 -3.60
CA GLU A 71 -14.56 -2.70 -3.53
C GLU A 71 -14.88 -3.99 -4.28
N GLY A 72 -16.10 -4.52 -4.09
CA GLY A 72 -16.54 -5.76 -4.72
C GLY A 72 -16.43 -5.78 -6.25
N ASN A 73 -16.76 -4.65 -6.89
CA ASN A 73 -16.63 -4.44 -8.35
C ASN A 73 -15.21 -4.04 -8.79
N ASN A 74 -14.22 -4.28 -7.94
CA ASN A 74 -12.82 -3.98 -8.21
C ASN A 74 -12.51 -2.50 -8.53
N GLY A 75 -13.34 -1.55 -8.10
CA GLY A 75 -12.92 -0.15 -7.99
C GLY A 75 -11.91 0.05 -6.85
N LEU A 76 -11.04 1.05 -7.01
CA LEU A 76 -10.17 1.53 -5.95
C LEU A 76 -10.73 2.81 -5.36
N PHE A 77 -10.60 2.98 -4.05
CA PHE A 77 -10.98 4.22 -3.37
C PHE A 77 -10.01 4.53 -2.23
N GLN A 78 -9.83 5.82 -1.95
CA GLN A 78 -8.93 6.28 -0.89
C GLN A 78 -9.58 6.09 0.49
N ILE A 79 -8.89 5.39 1.38
CA ILE A 79 -9.31 5.19 2.78
C ILE A 79 -8.78 6.34 3.64
N ALA A 80 -7.46 6.53 3.59
CA ALA A 80 -6.75 7.51 4.39
C ALA A 80 -5.53 8.05 3.65
N TYR A 81 -5.10 9.23 4.07
CA TYR A 81 -3.82 9.80 3.65
C TYR A 81 -3.14 10.53 4.80
N ALA A 82 -1.84 10.70 4.66
CA ALA A 82 -1.04 11.50 5.55
C ALA A 82 -0.04 12.34 4.78
N VAL A 83 0.29 13.51 5.31
CA VAL A 83 1.49 14.25 4.93
C VAL A 83 2.54 14.00 5.99
N ALA A 84 3.72 13.55 5.56
CA ALA A 84 4.87 13.28 6.40
C ALA A 84 6.12 13.97 5.86
N GLU A 85 7.05 14.27 6.74
CA GLU A 85 8.33 14.91 6.43
C GLU A 85 9.25 14.00 5.60
N ILE A 86 9.27 12.70 5.90
CA ILE A 86 10.12 11.70 5.24
C ILE A 86 9.42 10.35 5.13
N LYS A 87 9.90 9.52 4.19
CA LYS A 87 9.41 8.17 3.87
C LYS A 87 10.26 7.12 4.61
N ASN A 88 10.24 7.11 5.94
CA ASN A 88 11.05 6.20 6.77
C ASN A 88 10.19 5.18 7.54
N LYS A 89 10.81 4.27 8.30
CA LYS A 89 10.08 3.26 9.09
C LYS A 89 9.17 3.89 10.14
N ASP A 90 9.61 4.96 10.81
CA ASP A 90 8.85 5.64 11.86
C ASP A 90 7.56 6.29 11.34
N SER A 91 7.65 7.07 10.26
CA SER A 91 6.50 7.66 9.57
C SER A 91 5.50 6.61 9.09
N TRP A 92 5.99 5.47 8.58
CA TRP A 92 5.13 4.35 8.20
C TRP A 92 4.45 3.68 9.38
N ILE A 93 5.17 3.41 10.48
CA ILE A 93 4.56 2.87 11.71
C ILE A 93 3.47 3.81 12.19
N TRP A 94 3.76 5.11 12.28
CA TRP A 94 2.78 6.11 12.72
C TRP A 94 1.52 6.12 11.84
N PHE A 95 1.69 6.11 10.52
CA PHE A 95 0.56 6.07 9.57
C PHE A 95 -0.25 4.77 9.69
N LEU A 96 0.43 3.62 9.70
CA LEU A 96 -0.23 2.31 9.71
C LEU A 96 -0.91 2.02 11.04
N SER A 97 -0.32 2.43 12.18
CA SER A 97 -0.95 2.28 13.49
C SER A 97 -2.28 3.04 13.56
N LEU A 98 -2.30 4.29 13.07
CA LEU A 98 -3.54 5.08 13.00
C LEU A 98 -4.57 4.44 12.07
N LEU A 99 -4.14 3.93 10.92
CA LEU A 99 -5.02 3.23 9.98
C LEU A 99 -5.63 1.97 10.59
N ILE A 100 -4.83 1.15 11.27
CA ILE A 100 -5.27 -0.09 11.93
C ILE A 100 -6.26 0.22 13.05
N GLU A 101 -5.97 1.26 13.84
CA GLU A 101 -6.88 1.75 14.88
C GLU A 101 -8.22 2.20 14.29
N ASP A 102 -8.20 3.02 13.24
CA ASP A 102 -9.41 3.53 12.58
C ASP A 102 -10.26 2.44 11.92
N LEU A 103 -9.61 1.37 11.44
CA LEU A 103 -10.27 0.22 10.84
C LEU A 103 -10.63 -0.86 11.86
N GLY A 104 -10.25 -0.71 13.14
CA GLY A 104 -10.51 -1.69 14.18
C GLY A 104 -9.91 -3.07 13.89
N ILE A 105 -8.77 -3.13 13.21
CA ILE A 105 -8.16 -4.41 12.80
C ILE A 105 -7.47 -5.05 13.99
N THR A 106 -8.09 -6.10 14.52
CA THR A 106 -7.55 -6.91 15.64
C THR A 106 -6.93 -8.23 15.17
N ASN A 107 -7.42 -8.77 14.05
CA ASN A 107 -6.92 -10.01 13.45
C ASN A 107 -6.26 -9.75 12.11
N GLY A 108 -4.92 -9.70 12.07
CA GLY A 108 -4.19 -9.48 10.83
C GLY A 108 -4.37 -10.59 9.79
N LEU A 109 -4.67 -11.84 10.20
CA LEU A 109 -4.79 -12.97 9.26
C LEU A 109 -5.92 -12.81 8.24
N SER A 110 -6.91 -11.94 8.53
CA SER A 110 -8.01 -11.65 7.61
C SER A 110 -7.68 -10.56 6.59
N TRP A 111 -6.50 -9.94 6.68
CA TRP A 111 -6.14 -8.78 5.88
C TRP A 111 -4.90 -9.02 5.03
N ALA A 112 -4.96 -8.54 3.79
CA ALA A 112 -3.81 -8.49 2.90
C ALA A 112 -3.39 -7.04 2.62
N PHE A 113 -2.10 -6.75 2.80
CA PHE A 113 -1.50 -5.46 2.47
C PHE A 113 -0.67 -5.57 1.20
N ILE A 114 -0.89 -4.65 0.26
CA ILE A 114 -0.12 -4.58 -0.98
C ILE A 114 0.70 -3.29 -0.99
N SER A 115 2.01 -3.41 -1.21
CA SER A 115 2.89 -2.24 -1.22
C SER A 115 4.05 -2.33 -2.22
N ASP A 116 4.75 -1.21 -2.41
CA ASP A 116 6.07 -1.18 -3.05
C ASP A 116 7.17 -1.81 -2.16
N LYS A 117 8.29 -2.23 -2.76
CA LYS A 117 9.51 -2.77 -2.11
C LYS A 117 10.34 -1.67 -1.44
N GLN A 118 9.69 -0.84 -0.64
CA GLN A 118 10.37 0.26 0.00
C GLN A 118 10.93 -0.17 1.38
N LYS A 119 12.21 0.14 1.61
CA LYS A 119 12.98 -0.29 2.80
C LYS A 119 12.31 0.00 4.16
N GLY A 120 11.49 1.04 4.27
CA GLY A 120 10.81 1.40 5.52
C GLY A 120 9.44 0.75 5.73
N LEU A 121 8.78 0.32 4.65
CA LEU A 121 7.36 -0.06 4.68
C LEU A 121 7.14 -1.51 5.08
N ILE A 122 7.89 -2.45 4.48
CA ILE A 122 7.80 -3.88 4.83
C ILE A 122 8.08 -4.10 6.33
N PRO A 123 9.16 -3.52 6.91
CA PRO A 123 9.40 -3.66 8.35
C PRO A 123 8.39 -2.92 9.23
N ALA A 124 7.68 -1.92 8.69
CA ALA A 124 6.62 -1.24 9.43
C ALA A 124 5.36 -2.09 9.49
N ILE A 125 4.92 -2.69 8.38
CA ILE A 125 3.77 -3.62 8.33
C ILE A 125 4.01 -4.81 9.27
N ALA A 126 5.19 -5.43 9.18
CA ALA A 126 5.57 -6.54 10.05
C ALA A 126 5.62 -6.15 11.55
N HIS A 127 5.84 -4.86 11.85
CA HIS A 127 5.84 -4.36 13.23
C HIS A 127 4.43 -4.11 13.76
N VAL A 128 3.56 -3.48 12.98
CA VAL A 128 2.21 -3.08 13.42
C VAL A 128 1.18 -4.20 13.29
N LEU A 129 1.36 -5.11 12.33
CA LEU A 129 0.41 -6.17 12.03
C LEU A 129 1.15 -7.43 11.52
N PRO A 130 1.92 -8.12 12.38
CA PRO A 130 2.84 -9.20 11.98
C PRO A 130 2.16 -10.40 11.32
N THR A 131 0.87 -10.61 11.60
CA THR A 131 0.10 -11.74 11.06
C THR A 131 -0.61 -11.41 9.75
N ALA A 132 -0.55 -10.17 9.26
CA ALA A 132 -1.16 -9.82 7.99
C ALA A 132 -0.36 -10.35 6.81
N GLU A 133 -1.08 -10.78 5.77
CA GLU A 133 -0.45 -11.16 4.52
C GLU A 133 0.13 -9.90 3.87
N HIS A 134 1.42 -9.91 3.56
CA HIS A 134 2.07 -8.82 2.83
C HIS A 134 2.40 -9.28 1.40
N LYS A 135 1.96 -8.49 0.42
CA LYS A 135 2.14 -8.73 -1.00
C LYS A 135 2.87 -7.57 -1.66
N MET A 136 3.67 -7.91 -2.67
CA MET A 136 4.36 -6.91 -3.48
C MET A 136 3.47 -6.44 -4.62
N CYS A 137 3.39 -5.14 -4.83
CA CYS A 137 2.73 -4.58 -6.00
C CYS A 137 3.47 -5.01 -7.28
N VAL A 138 2.81 -5.79 -8.15
CA VAL A 138 3.43 -6.30 -9.38
C VAL A 138 3.89 -5.17 -10.32
N ARG A 139 3.23 -4.00 -10.30
CA ARG A 139 3.66 -2.86 -11.11
C ARG A 139 5.04 -2.38 -10.69
N HIS A 140 5.25 -2.22 -9.39
CA HIS A 140 6.54 -1.85 -8.82
C HIS A 140 7.58 -2.95 -9.02
N LEU A 141 7.17 -4.20 -8.82
CA LEU A 141 8.02 -5.35 -9.12
C LEU A 141 8.47 -5.33 -10.58
N TYR A 142 7.56 -5.08 -11.52
CA TYR A 142 7.85 -4.99 -12.93
C TYR A 142 8.73 -3.78 -13.27
N ASN A 143 8.51 -2.62 -12.65
CA ASN A 143 9.34 -1.43 -12.86
C ASN A 143 10.79 -1.69 -12.44
N ASN A 144 11.02 -2.42 -11.35
CA ASN A 144 12.35 -2.87 -10.96
C ASN A 144 12.89 -3.94 -11.90
N PHE A 145 12.04 -4.90 -12.29
CA PHE A 145 12.39 -6.01 -13.16
C PHE A 145 12.85 -5.56 -14.55
N ARG A 146 12.15 -4.61 -15.17
CA ARG A 146 12.48 -4.12 -16.52
C ARG A 146 13.83 -3.41 -16.61
N ILE A 147 14.37 -2.93 -15.50
CA ILE A 147 15.70 -2.29 -15.46
C ILE A 147 16.78 -3.34 -15.78
N THR A 148 16.60 -4.57 -15.30
CA THR A 148 17.55 -5.68 -15.48
C THR A 148 17.12 -6.67 -16.57
N HIS A 149 15.83 -6.71 -16.92
CA HIS A 149 15.25 -7.69 -17.84
C HIS A 149 14.32 -7.00 -18.85
N LEU A 150 14.89 -6.58 -19.99
CA LEU A 150 14.19 -5.81 -21.02
C LEU A 150 13.25 -6.64 -21.92
N SER A 151 13.28 -7.97 -21.82
CA SER A 151 12.51 -8.85 -22.70
C SER A 151 11.00 -8.68 -22.53
N LEU A 152 10.30 -8.46 -23.65
CA LEU A 152 8.85 -8.45 -23.71
C LEU A 152 8.23 -9.79 -23.28
N THR A 153 8.90 -10.90 -23.58
CA THR A 153 8.47 -12.24 -23.17
C THR A 153 8.48 -12.37 -21.65
N LEU A 154 9.53 -11.88 -20.98
CA LEU A 154 9.62 -11.89 -19.53
C LEU A 154 8.58 -10.99 -18.87
N LYS A 155 8.26 -9.84 -19.48
CA LYS A 155 7.09 -9.05 -19.09
C LYS A 155 5.81 -9.90 -19.17
N HIS A 156 5.53 -10.55 -20.30
CA HIS A 156 4.30 -11.32 -20.44
C HIS A 156 4.19 -12.46 -19.42
N MET A 157 5.28 -13.18 -19.16
CA MET A 157 5.30 -14.24 -18.16
C MET A 157 5.10 -13.71 -16.72
N LEU A 158 5.75 -12.61 -16.34
CA LEU A 158 5.54 -11.95 -15.05
C LEU A 158 4.06 -11.59 -14.83
N TRP A 159 3.44 -11.03 -15.87
CA TRP A 159 2.05 -10.63 -15.84
C TRP A 159 1.07 -11.81 -15.94
N ALA A 160 1.49 -12.95 -16.49
CA ALA A 160 0.70 -14.17 -16.49
C ALA A 160 0.70 -14.79 -15.09
N ALA A 161 1.86 -14.91 -14.45
CA ALA A 161 1.99 -15.36 -13.06
C ALA A 161 1.18 -14.48 -12.10
N ALA A 162 1.29 -13.15 -12.23
CA ALA A 162 0.54 -12.23 -11.39
C ALA A 162 -0.98 -12.26 -11.61
N ARG A 163 -1.46 -12.76 -12.76
CA ARG A 163 -2.90 -12.88 -13.07
C ARG A 163 -3.46 -14.27 -12.78
N ALA A 164 -2.63 -15.22 -12.36
CA ALA A 164 -3.09 -16.54 -12.00
C ALA A 164 -4.04 -16.46 -10.80
N THR A 165 -5.22 -17.05 -10.95
CA THR A 165 -6.28 -17.03 -9.93
C THR A 165 -6.21 -18.22 -8.96
N THR A 166 -5.30 -19.17 -9.21
CA THR A 166 -5.11 -20.36 -8.37
C THR A 166 -3.63 -20.69 -8.27
N ILE A 167 -3.26 -21.41 -7.21
CA ILE A 167 -1.89 -21.85 -6.96
C ILE A 167 -1.34 -22.71 -8.12
N PRO A 168 -2.05 -23.72 -8.64
CA PRO A 168 -1.49 -24.55 -9.72
C PRO A 168 -1.19 -23.77 -11.00
N TRP A 169 -2.09 -22.86 -11.39
CA TRP A 169 -1.85 -21.99 -12.55
C TRP A 169 -0.68 -21.04 -12.31
N TRP A 170 -0.54 -20.53 -11.08
CA TRP A 170 0.59 -19.71 -10.69
C TRP A 170 1.91 -20.48 -10.77
N GLU A 171 1.96 -21.70 -10.24
CA GLU A 171 3.14 -22.58 -10.27
C GLU A 171 3.61 -22.82 -11.70
N VAL A 172 2.69 -23.10 -12.62
CA VAL A 172 2.99 -23.28 -14.06
C VAL A 172 3.63 -22.02 -14.67
N GLU A 173 3.10 -20.82 -14.37
CA GLU A 173 3.66 -19.58 -14.90
C GLU A 173 5.02 -19.22 -14.25
N MET A 174 5.19 -19.54 -12.97
CA MET A 174 6.46 -19.37 -12.26
C MET A 174 7.54 -20.32 -12.76
N GLU A 175 7.19 -21.55 -13.10
CA GLU A 175 8.12 -22.52 -13.70
C GLU A 175 8.62 -22.03 -15.07
N LYS A 176 7.73 -21.49 -15.91
CA LYS A 176 8.09 -20.87 -17.20
C LYS A 176 9.08 -19.71 -17.04
N MET A 177 8.86 -18.82 -16.05
CA MET A 177 9.80 -17.72 -15.77
C MET A 177 11.13 -18.25 -15.24
N THR A 178 11.09 -19.22 -14.35
CA THR A 178 12.27 -19.80 -13.70
C THR A 178 13.19 -20.45 -14.73
N TRP A 179 12.63 -21.16 -15.71
CA TRP A 179 13.37 -21.72 -16.83
C TRP A 179 14.14 -20.65 -17.64
N LYS A 180 13.61 -19.43 -17.72
CA LYS A 180 14.18 -18.32 -18.49
C LYS A 180 15.13 -17.41 -17.69
N LEU A 181 14.91 -17.28 -16.38
CA LEU A 181 15.66 -16.36 -15.49
C LEU A 181 16.69 -17.05 -14.60
N GLY A 182 16.54 -18.36 -14.38
CA GLY A 182 17.22 -19.08 -13.31
C GLY A 182 16.52 -18.92 -11.95
N ASN A 183 16.74 -19.89 -11.04
CA ASN A 183 16.03 -20.05 -9.77
C ASN A 183 16.15 -18.86 -8.78
N GLY A 184 17.18 -18.03 -8.88
CA GLY A 184 17.49 -17.01 -7.86
C GLY A 184 16.44 -15.90 -7.78
N TRP A 185 16.07 -15.31 -8.92
CA TRP A 185 15.20 -14.13 -8.94
C TRP A 185 13.78 -14.44 -8.44
N CYS A 186 13.21 -15.57 -8.88
CA CYS A 186 11.86 -15.99 -8.52
C CYS A 186 11.70 -16.31 -7.02
N ARG A 187 12.77 -16.77 -6.34
CA ARG A 187 12.76 -17.03 -4.89
C ARG A 187 12.77 -15.74 -4.07
N ASP A 188 13.55 -14.76 -4.50
CA ASP A 188 13.71 -13.48 -3.79
C ASP A 188 12.51 -12.54 -3.99
N HIS A 189 11.62 -12.86 -4.93
CA HIS A 189 10.47 -12.05 -5.33
C HIS A 189 9.24 -12.94 -5.52
N PRO A 190 8.62 -13.42 -4.42
CA PRO A 190 7.38 -14.18 -4.51
C PRO A 190 6.31 -13.30 -5.15
N ILE A 191 6.06 -13.53 -6.44
CA ILE A 191 4.86 -13.07 -7.12
C ILE A 191 3.77 -13.95 -6.55
N ILE A 192 2.68 -13.41 -6.04
CA ILE A 192 1.54 -14.23 -5.63
C ILE A 192 0.40 -13.76 -6.54
N GLY A 193 -0.42 -14.69 -7.04
CA GLY A 193 -1.58 -14.37 -7.86
C GLY A 193 -2.37 -13.20 -7.27
N LEU A 194 -2.46 -12.10 -8.02
CA LEU A 194 -3.14 -10.88 -7.63
C LEU A 194 -4.41 -10.73 -8.48
N ASP A 195 -5.48 -10.27 -7.85
CA ASP A 195 -6.61 -9.71 -8.57
C ASP A 195 -6.14 -8.57 -9.50
N LEU A 196 -6.59 -8.64 -10.75
CA LEU A 196 -6.24 -7.80 -11.91
C LEU A 196 -6.19 -6.28 -11.67
N ILE A 197 -6.86 -5.75 -10.64
CA ILE A 197 -6.99 -4.30 -10.44
C ILE A 197 -5.83 -3.69 -9.65
N PHE A 198 -5.23 -4.42 -8.71
CA PHE A 198 -4.06 -3.92 -7.99
C PHE A 198 -2.84 -3.70 -8.89
N ILE A 199 -2.86 -4.39 -10.03
CA ILE A 199 -1.84 -4.37 -11.06
C ILE A 199 -1.86 -3.05 -11.87
N GLN A 200 -3.02 -2.38 -11.95
CA GLN A 200 -3.20 -1.18 -12.77
C GLN A 200 -3.53 0.08 -11.95
N GLY A 201 -4.33 -0.02 -10.89
CA GLY A 201 -4.96 1.17 -10.29
C GLY A 201 -4.14 1.90 -9.22
N ILE A 202 -3.28 1.22 -8.44
CA ILE A 202 -2.46 1.88 -7.39
C ILE A 202 -1.62 3.00 -8.01
N SER A 203 -0.95 2.75 -9.14
CA SER A 203 -0.14 3.79 -9.79
C SER A 203 -0.95 4.92 -10.44
N VAL A 204 -2.23 4.74 -10.80
CA VAL A 204 -3.04 5.85 -11.34
C VAL A 204 -3.50 6.80 -10.23
N ILE A 205 -3.60 6.29 -8.99
CA ILE A 205 -3.90 7.12 -7.81
C ILE A 205 -2.61 7.78 -7.27
N PHE A 206 -1.44 7.19 -7.49
CA PHE A 206 -0.18 7.60 -6.84
C PHE A 206 0.97 8.08 -7.76
N CYS A 207 0.81 8.12 -9.10
CA CYS A 207 1.77 8.72 -10.05
C CYS A 207 1.17 9.89 -10.82
#